data_AF-A0A8T3VJH6-F1
#
_entry.id   AF-A0A8T3VJH6-F1
#
_cell.length_a   1.000
_cell.length_b   1.000
_cell.length_c   1.000
_cell.angle_alpha   90.00
_cell.angle_beta   90.00
_cell.angle_gamma   90.00
#
_symmetry.space_group_name_H-M   'P 1'
#
loop_
_entity.id
_entity.type
_entity.pdbx_description
1 polymer ?
#
loop_
_entity_poly.entity_id
_entity_poly.type
_entity_poly.pdbx_seq_one_letter_code
_entity_poly.pdbx_strand_id
1 'polypeptide(L)'
;MKESEEQIRLESEIKSQAEIFLKDFNSTLPESMELEYEGFYRRGFFVTKKRYAVIEDGEIIAKGLELVRRDWAPIVKETQEAVLMALLKEGDSDKAITEVKKVLKRIRKGDVENKELIIHTQINKPLSEYKQVGPHVVAAQIIEDHGIKVTRGTIIQYIIKKGKGSISQRAVPYEYSDGITYDKDYYINNQIIPAVGRIMEPLGYSKKDLQDLSVGEKQQSLDAFF
;
A
#
# COMPACT_ATOMS: atom_id res chain seq x y z
N MET A 1 6.94 15.84 17.11
CA MET A 1 6.06 16.36 18.18
C MET A 1 6.53 15.73 19.47
N LYS A 2 6.69 16.51 20.55
CA LYS A 2 6.92 15.92 21.87
C LYS A 2 5.58 15.47 22.45
N GLU A 3 5.60 14.32 23.07
CA GLU A 3 4.48 13.65 23.72
C GLU A 3 4.01 14.47 24.92
N SER A 4 2.71 14.48 25.20
CA SER A 4 2.20 15.16 26.39
C SER A 4 2.61 14.41 27.65
N GLU A 5 2.72 15.13 28.77
CA GLU A 5 3.00 14.52 30.08
C GLU A 5 1.96 13.46 30.45
N GLU A 6 0.69 13.70 30.09
CA GLU A 6 -0.40 12.74 30.26
C GLU A 6 -0.17 11.45 29.46
N GLN A 7 0.27 11.54 28.21
CA GLN A 7 0.57 10.37 27.38
C GLN A 7 1.72 9.54 27.97
N ILE A 8 2.76 10.18 28.49
CA ILE A 8 3.90 9.51 29.12
C ILE A 8 3.46 8.81 30.41
N ARG A 9 2.63 9.47 31.21
CA ARG A 9 2.06 8.89 32.43
C ARG A 9 1.20 7.67 32.12
N LEU A 10 0.28 7.78 31.15
CA LEU A 10 -0.61 6.70 30.77
C LEU A 10 0.16 5.50 30.20
N GLU A 11 1.21 5.74 29.40
CA GLU A 11 2.09 4.68 28.93
C GLU A 11 2.76 3.93 30.09
N SER A 12 3.28 4.66 31.08
CA SER A 12 3.91 4.06 32.25
C SER A 12 2.92 3.21 33.06
N GLU A 13 1.69 3.71 33.21
CA GLU A 13 0.59 3.00 33.87
C GLU A 13 0.21 1.72 33.12
N ILE A 14 0.02 1.78 31.80
CA ILE A 14 -0.31 0.62 30.96
C ILE A 14 0.80 -0.44 31.05
N LYS A 15 2.07 -0.04 30.95
CA LYS A 15 3.20 -0.97 31.06
C LYS A 15 3.23 -1.67 32.42
N SER A 16 3.04 -0.93 33.51
CA SER A 16 2.99 -1.51 34.86
C SER A 16 1.83 -2.48 35.02
N GLN A 17 0.63 -2.14 34.53
CA GLN A 17 -0.51 -3.05 34.58
C GLN A 17 -0.30 -4.31 33.73
N ALA A 18 0.38 -4.19 32.58
CA ALA A 18 0.73 -5.33 31.75
C ALA A 18 1.68 -6.29 32.48
N GLU A 19 2.70 -5.78 33.18
CA GLU A 19 3.62 -6.61 33.97
C GLU A 19 2.91 -7.34 35.13
N ILE A 20 2.01 -6.65 35.84
CA ILE A 20 1.19 -7.25 36.90
C ILE A 20 0.32 -8.37 36.31
N PHE A 21 -0.37 -8.09 35.21
CA PHE A 21 -1.21 -9.06 34.51
C PHE A 21 -0.41 -10.28 34.06
N LEU A 22 0.78 -10.09 33.47
CA LEU A 22 1.62 -11.19 32.99
C LEU A 22 2.04 -12.10 34.14
N LYS A 23 2.46 -11.53 35.27
CA LYS A 23 2.84 -12.29 36.46
C LYS A 23 1.66 -13.10 36.99
N ASP A 24 0.51 -12.47 37.13
CA ASP A 24 -0.69 -13.12 37.66
C ASP A 24 -1.19 -14.21 36.70
N PHE A 25 -1.26 -13.93 35.40
CA PHE A 25 -1.73 -14.87 34.39
C PHE A 25 -0.79 -16.07 34.23
N ASN A 26 0.53 -15.85 34.14
CA ASN A 26 1.51 -16.93 34.03
C ASN A 26 1.50 -17.85 35.26
N SER A 27 1.16 -17.34 36.44
CA SER A 27 0.99 -18.19 37.63
C SER A 27 -0.19 -19.18 37.53
N THR A 28 -1.15 -18.93 36.64
CA THR A 28 -2.30 -19.81 36.38
C THR A 28 -2.07 -20.79 35.23
N LEU A 29 -1.00 -20.59 34.44
CA LEU A 29 -0.70 -21.43 33.30
C LEU A 29 0.08 -22.69 33.72
N PRO A 30 -0.03 -23.80 32.97
CA PRO A 30 0.86 -24.95 33.13
C PRO A 30 2.32 -24.57 32.90
N GLU A 31 3.27 -25.28 33.53
CA GLU A 31 4.71 -25.00 33.43
C GLU A 31 5.28 -24.92 32.00
N SER A 32 4.62 -25.54 31.02
CA SER A 32 5.03 -25.53 29.62
C SER A 32 4.53 -24.31 28.83
N MET A 33 3.81 -23.38 29.45
CA MET A 33 3.19 -22.22 28.80
C MET A 33 3.57 -20.94 29.53
N GLU A 34 3.99 -19.94 28.76
CA GLU A 34 4.31 -18.61 29.24
C GLU A 34 3.77 -17.58 28.24
N LEU A 35 3.10 -16.56 28.76
CA LEU A 35 2.77 -15.36 28.02
C LEU A 35 3.90 -14.35 28.21
N GLU A 36 4.47 -13.87 27.10
CA GLU A 36 5.57 -12.90 27.11
C GLU A 36 5.08 -11.50 26.72
N TYR A 37 5.78 -10.49 27.23
CA TYR A 37 5.59 -9.11 26.81
C TYR A 37 6.42 -8.82 25.55
N GLU A 38 5.76 -8.68 24.40
CA GLU A 38 6.46 -8.37 23.14
C GLU A 38 6.86 -6.89 23.04
N GLY A 39 6.02 -5.97 23.51
CA GLY A 39 6.30 -4.54 23.43
C GLY A 39 5.08 -3.64 23.61
N PHE A 40 5.29 -2.35 23.37
CA PHE A 40 4.27 -1.30 23.49
C PHE A 40 4.19 -0.47 22.22
N TYR A 41 2.98 -0.29 21.70
CA TYR A 41 2.74 0.56 20.54
C TYR A 41 1.75 1.66 20.91
N ARG A 42 2.16 2.93 20.76
CA ARG A 42 1.32 4.09 21.12
C ARG A 42 0.07 4.19 20.27
N ARG A 43 0.21 3.91 18.97
CA ARG A 43 -0.89 3.94 18.01
C ARG A 43 -0.80 2.73 17.11
N GLY A 44 -1.96 2.18 16.78
CA GLY A 44 -2.11 1.07 15.88
C GLY A 44 -3.38 1.20 15.06
N PHE A 45 -3.33 0.68 13.85
CA PHE A 45 -4.45 0.62 12.93
C PHE A 45 -4.62 -0.82 12.45
N PHE A 46 -5.79 -1.39 12.67
CA PHE A 46 -6.09 -2.79 12.42
C PHE A 46 -7.22 -2.89 11.38
N VAL A 47 -6.90 -3.42 10.20
CA VAL A 47 -7.85 -3.54 9.08
C VAL A 47 -8.61 -4.86 9.16
N THR A 48 -7.87 -5.97 9.12
CA THR A 48 -8.41 -7.33 9.19
C THR A 48 -7.36 -8.26 9.79
N LYS A 49 -7.71 -9.54 9.99
CA LYS A 49 -6.78 -10.57 10.45
C LYS A 49 -5.49 -10.56 9.60
N LYS A 50 -4.34 -10.43 10.27
CA LYS A 50 -2.99 -10.31 9.68
C LYS A 50 -2.73 -9.04 8.85
N ARG A 51 -3.58 -8.01 8.95
CA ARG A 51 -3.43 -6.72 8.26
C ARG A 51 -3.53 -5.57 9.23
N TYR A 52 -2.38 -5.07 9.67
CA TYR A 52 -2.30 -3.98 10.63
C TYR A 52 -1.02 -3.16 10.43
N ALA A 53 -1.01 -1.96 10.98
CA ALA A 53 0.15 -1.10 11.11
C ALA A 53 0.20 -0.55 12.53
N VAL A 54 1.37 -0.56 13.15
CA VAL A 54 1.65 0.08 14.43
C VAL A 54 2.81 1.04 14.27
N ILE A 55 2.97 1.97 15.20
CA ILE A 55 4.11 2.89 15.24
C ILE A 55 4.94 2.64 16.51
N GLU A 56 6.25 2.53 16.32
CA GLU A 56 7.25 2.39 17.37
C GLU A 56 8.41 3.32 17.02
N ASP A 57 8.84 4.15 17.98
CA ASP A 57 9.96 5.11 17.81
C ASP A 57 9.92 5.99 16.55
N GLY A 58 8.70 6.25 16.05
CA GLY A 58 8.48 7.07 14.86
C GLY A 58 8.58 6.32 13.53
N GLU A 59 8.77 5.00 13.56
CA GLU A 59 8.78 4.08 12.43
C GLU A 59 7.48 3.26 12.36
N ILE A 60 7.01 3.00 11.14
CA ILE A 60 5.79 2.23 10.88
C ILE A 60 6.13 0.76 10.73
N ILE A 61 5.57 -0.07 11.60
CA ILE A 61 5.65 -1.53 11.51
C ILE A 61 4.33 -2.03 10.91
N ALA A 62 4.36 -2.38 9.63
CA ALA A 62 3.21 -2.92 8.91
C ALA A 62 3.29 -4.44 8.72
N LYS A 63 2.17 -5.14 8.90
CA LYS A 63 2.02 -6.56 8.58
C LYS A 63 0.86 -6.75 7.62
N GLY A 64 1.12 -7.48 6.52
CA GLY A 64 0.10 -7.89 5.54
C GLY A 64 -0.54 -6.77 4.70
N LEU A 65 -0.10 -5.53 4.88
CA LEU A 65 -0.45 -4.38 4.04
C LEU A 65 0.40 -4.34 2.76
N GLU A 66 -0.07 -3.62 1.75
CA GLU A 66 0.62 -3.40 0.48
C GLU A 66 2.04 -2.86 0.63
N LEU A 67 2.29 -2.07 1.67
CA LEU A 67 3.58 -1.46 2.00
C LEU A 67 4.74 -2.48 1.98
N VAL A 68 4.50 -3.69 2.50
CA VAL A 68 5.53 -4.75 2.61
C VAL A 68 5.50 -5.76 1.45
N ARG A 69 4.60 -5.58 0.48
CA ARG A 69 4.41 -6.51 -0.63
C ARG A 69 5.30 -6.17 -1.82
N ARG A 70 5.92 -7.17 -2.45
CA ARG A 70 6.84 -6.96 -3.59
C ARG A 70 6.10 -6.63 -4.88
N ASP A 71 4.88 -7.14 -5.02
CA ASP A 71 4.03 -7.06 -6.22
C ASP A 71 3.23 -5.75 -6.34
N TRP A 72 3.58 -4.75 -5.53
CA TRP A 72 2.97 -3.42 -5.55
C TRP A 72 3.98 -2.37 -5.96
N ALA A 73 3.53 -1.41 -6.77
CA ALA A 73 4.38 -0.37 -7.30
C ALA A 73 4.94 0.53 -6.18
N PRO A 74 6.19 1.03 -6.29
CA PRO A 74 6.80 1.92 -5.29
C PRO A 74 5.90 3.10 -4.89
N ILE A 75 5.26 3.76 -5.85
CA ILE A 75 4.34 4.88 -5.59
C ILE A 75 3.23 4.51 -4.61
N VAL A 76 2.75 3.26 -4.64
CA VAL A 76 1.67 2.80 -3.75
C VAL A 76 2.19 2.63 -2.33
N LYS A 77 3.40 2.09 -2.19
CA LYS A 77 4.05 1.90 -0.89
C LYS A 77 4.29 3.25 -0.22
N GLU A 78 4.90 4.17 -0.97
CA GLU A 78 5.16 5.53 -0.51
C GLU A 78 3.87 6.26 -0.13
N THR A 79 2.80 6.10 -0.92
CA THR A 79 1.49 6.68 -0.60
C THR A 79 0.91 6.08 0.68
N GLN A 80 0.94 4.74 0.82
CA GLN A 80 0.40 4.06 2.00
C GLN A 80 1.19 4.41 3.26
N GLU A 81 2.51 4.52 3.15
CA GLU A 81 3.39 4.96 4.24
C GLU A 81 3.10 6.41 4.66
N ALA A 82 2.98 7.33 3.70
CA ALA A 82 2.65 8.73 3.99
C ALA A 82 1.30 8.87 4.69
N VAL A 83 0.29 8.11 4.23
CA VAL A 83 -1.03 8.04 4.88
C VAL A 83 -0.93 7.49 6.31
N LEU A 84 -0.20 6.39 6.51
CA LEU A 84 -0.01 5.80 7.84
C LEU A 84 0.78 6.72 8.76
N MET A 85 1.76 7.47 8.27
CA MET A 85 2.50 8.46 9.04
C MET A 85 1.58 9.62 9.47
N ALA A 86 0.74 10.14 8.58
CA ALA A 86 -0.23 11.16 8.94
C ALA A 86 -1.18 10.67 10.07
N LEU A 87 -1.64 9.43 9.99
CA LEU A 87 -2.56 8.86 10.99
C LEU A 87 -1.88 8.46 12.30
N LEU A 88 -0.81 7.65 12.21
CA LEU A 88 -0.17 7.03 13.37
C LEU A 88 0.90 7.90 14.01
N LYS A 89 1.51 8.86 13.29
CA LYS A 89 2.49 9.79 13.86
C LYS A 89 1.88 11.13 14.20
N GLU A 90 1.01 11.65 13.35
CA GLU A 90 0.46 13.01 13.51
C GLU A 90 -0.96 12.99 14.06
N GLY A 91 -1.72 11.89 13.90
CA GLY A 91 -3.10 11.83 14.33
C GLY A 91 -4.03 12.69 13.45
N ASP A 92 -3.63 12.95 12.21
CA ASP A 92 -4.28 13.89 11.31
C ASP A 92 -4.86 13.16 10.09
N SER A 93 -6.18 12.97 10.10
CA SER A 93 -6.93 12.36 9.00
C SER A 93 -7.03 13.26 7.76
N ASP A 94 -7.04 14.58 7.95
CA ASP A 94 -7.13 15.54 6.84
C ASP A 94 -5.82 15.58 6.06
N LYS A 95 -4.69 15.49 6.78
CA LYS A 95 -3.37 15.32 6.17
C LYS A 95 -3.28 14.00 5.41
N ALA A 96 -3.81 12.91 5.96
CA ALA A 96 -3.84 11.62 5.27
C ALA A 96 -4.57 11.72 3.92
N ILE A 97 -5.74 12.37 3.88
CA ILE A 97 -6.45 12.64 2.62
C ILE A 97 -5.66 13.55 1.68
N THR A 98 -4.97 14.56 2.22
CA THR A 98 -4.16 15.48 1.42
C THR A 98 -3.03 14.76 0.69
N GLU A 99 -2.35 13.80 1.35
CA GLU A 99 -1.33 12.96 0.71
C GLU A 99 -1.93 12.09 -0.41
N VAL A 100 -3.11 11.50 -0.21
CA VAL A 100 -3.81 10.76 -1.26
C VAL A 100 -4.12 11.66 -2.46
N LYS A 101 -4.72 12.85 -2.22
CA LYS A 101 -5.04 13.82 -3.28
C LYS A 101 -3.80 14.22 -4.09
N LYS A 102 -2.69 14.47 -3.41
CA LYS A 102 -1.41 14.86 -4.03
C LYS A 102 -0.93 13.79 -5.00
N VAL A 103 -0.93 12.53 -4.60
CA VAL A 103 -0.49 11.42 -5.46
C VAL A 103 -1.45 11.18 -6.62
N LEU A 104 -2.76 11.20 -6.37
CA LEU A 104 -3.77 11.07 -7.44
C LEU A 104 -3.59 12.16 -8.52
N LYS A 105 -3.32 13.40 -8.10
CA LYS A 105 -3.03 14.52 -9.02
C LYS A 105 -1.76 14.29 -9.83
N ARG A 106 -0.66 13.81 -9.22
CA ARG A 106 0.59 13.47 -9.93
C ARG A 106 0.33 12.42 -11.01
N ILE A 107 -0.35 11.33 -10.65
CA ILE A 107 -0.66 10.24 -11.59
C ILE A 107 -1.53 10.75 -12.74
N ARG A 108 -2.57 11.55 -12.44
CA ARG A 108 -3.46 12.14 -13.47
C ARG A 108 -2.72 13.08 -14.42
N LYS A 109 -1.77 13.86 -13.93
CA LYS A 109 -0.98 14.78 -14.77
C LYS A 109 -0.01 14.03 -15.68
N GLY A 110 0.55 12.91 -15.23
CA GLY A 110 1.68 12.29 -15.94
C GLY A 110 3.02 12.57 -15.25
N ASP A 111 3.01 13.18 -14.07
CA ASP A 111 4.19 13.64 -13.33
C ASP A 111 4.73 12.52 -12.42
N VAL A 112 4.84 11.31 -12.99
CA VAL A 112 5.31 10.10 -12.30
C VAL A 112 6.27 9.37 -13.22
N GLU A 113 7.45 9.04 -12.71
CA GLU A 113 8.45 8.30 -13.46
C GLU A 113 8.07 6.82 -13.57
N ASN A 114 8.42 6.18 -14.68
CA ASN A 114 8.14 4.75 -14.86
C ASN A 114 8.75 3.86 -13.76
N LYS A 115 9.86 4.29 -13.13
CA LYS A 115 10.49 3.58 -12.02
C LYS A 115 9.59 3.50 -10.79
N GLU A 116 8.77 4.52 -10.54
CA GLU A 116 7.81 4.58 -9.42
C GLU A 116 6.61 3.64 -9.67
N LEU A 117 6.44 3.17 -10.90
CA LEU A 117 5.30 2.38 -11.37
C LEU A 117 5.63 0.89 -11.54
N ILE A 118 6.89 0.48 -11.32
CA ILE A 118 7.34 -0.90 -11.55
C ILE A 118 6.61 -1.89 -10.65
N ILE A 119 5.97 -2.88 -11.26
CA ILE A 119 5.41 -4.04 -10.58
C ILE A 119 6.39 -5.20 -10.71
N HIS A 120 6.68 -5.86 -9.59
CA HIS A 120 7.56 -7.03 -9.55
C HIS A 120 6.74 -8.30 -9.38
N THR A 121 6.91 -9.28 -10.25
CA THR A 121 6.26 -10.60 -10.09
C THR A 121 7.21 -11.72 -10.45
N GLN A 122 7.26 -12.74 -9.60
CA GLN A 122 8.10 -13.91 -9.82
C GLN A 122 7.41 -14.92 -10.74
N ILE A 123 8.16 -15.44 -11.71
CA ILE A 123 7.74 -16.56 -12.55
C ILE A 123 7.90 -17.86 -11.76
N ASN A 124 6.81 -18.57 -11.56
CA ASN A 124 6.78 -19.74 -10.67
C ASN A 124 6.79 -21.07 -11.41
N LYS A 125 6.66 -21.05 -12.73
CA LYS A 125 6.63 -22.21 -13.62
C LYS A 125 7.04 -21.78 -15.04
N PRO A 126 7.35 -22.72 -15.97
CA PRO A 126 7.57 -22.38 -17.37
C PRO A 126 6.40 -21.59 -17.97
N LEU A 127 6.68 -20.64 -18.87
CA LEU A 127 5.64 -19.77 -19.46
C LEU A 127 4.54 -20.56 -20.16
N SER A 128 4.89 -21.67 -20.81
CA SER A 128 3.97 -22.60 -21.48
C SER A 128 2.98 -23.31 -20.53
N GLU A 129 3.26 -23.38 -19.23
CA GLU A 129 2.40 -24.04 -18.24
C GLU A 129 1.38 -23.10 -17.58
N TYR A 130 1.40 -21.81 -17.93
CA TYR A 130 0.41 -20.85 -17.42
C TYR A 130 -0.93 -21.03 -18.12
N LYS A 131 -1.93 -21.55 -17.41
CA LYS A 131 -3.32 -21.62 -17.89
C LYS A 131 -3.95 -20.24 -18.06
N GLN A 132 -3.59 -19.29 -17.18
CA GLN A 132 -4.06 -17.91 -17.23
C GLN A 132 -2.88 -16.98 -17.50
N VAL A 133 -2.95 -16.25 -18.61
CA VAL A 133 -1.90 -15.34 -19.04
C VAL A 133 -2.06 -14.00 -18.30
N GLY A 134 -1.30 -13.86 -17.21
CA GLY A 134 -1.24 -12.63 -16.42
C GLY A 134 -0.31 -11.58 -17.04
N PRO A 135 -0.31 -10.34 -16.51
CA PRO A 135 0.58 -9.26 -16.97
C PRO A 135 2.07 -9.64 -16.94
N HIS A 136 2.51 -10.29 -15.86
CA HIS A 136 3.87 -10.78 -15.71
C HIS A 136 4.26 -11.84 -16.74
N VAL A 137 3.31 -12.66 -17.23
CA VAL A 137 3.55 -13.66 -18.28
C VAL A 137 3.71 -12.99 -19.63
N VAL A 138 2.87 -11.99 -19.94
CA VAL A 138 3.02 -11.20 -21.18
C VAL A 138 4.34 -10.44 -21.20
N ALA A 139 4.70 -9.80 -20.10
CA ALA A 139 5.99 -9.13 -19.98
C ALA A 139 7.16 -10.12 -20.11
N ALA A 140 7.07 -11.30 -19.50
CA ALA A 140 8.07 -12.35 -19.67
C ALA A 140 8.20 -12.83 -21.12
N GLN A 141 7.07 -12.99 -21.83
CA GLN A 141 7.10 -13.38 -23.25
C GLN A 141 7.80 -12.32 -24.10
N ILE A 142 7.52 -11.03 -23.86
CA ILE A 142 8.21 -9.94 -24.55
C ILE A 142 9.73 -10.02 -24.29
N ILE A 143 10.16 -10.36 -23.07
CA ILE A 143 11.58 -10.56 -22.74
C ILE A 143 12.17 -11.75 -23.52
N GLU A 144 11.45 -12.87 -23.62
CA GLU A 144 11.89 -14.03 -24.42
C GLU A 144 11.96 -13.72 -25.92
N ASP A 145 11.02 -12.93 -26.44
CA ASP A 145 11.00 -12.49 -27.84
C ASP A 145 12.22 -11.61 -28.19
N HIS A 146 12.83 -10.96 -27.18
CA HIS A 146 14.11 -10.23 -27.30
C HIS A 146 15.33 -11.12 -27.04
N GLY A 147 15.16 -12.46 -26.96
CA GLY A 147 16.22 -13.44 -26.83
C GLY A 147 16.71 -13.70 -25.41
N ILE A 148 16.07 -13.11 -24.39
CA ILE A 148 16.44 -13.32 -22.99
C ILE A 148 15.60 -14.45 -22.41
N LYS A 149 16.24 -15.56 -22.05
CA LYS A 149 15.55 -16.73 -21.49
C LYS A 149 14.97 -16.42 -20.11
N VAL A 150 13.67 -16.66 -19.94
CA VAL A 150 12.98 -16.53 -18.65
C VAL A 150 12.80 -17.91 -18.02
N THR A 151 13.23 -18.07 -16.78
CA THR A 151 13.13 -19.35 -16.05
C THR A 151 12.29 -19.22 -14.79
N ARG A 152 11.90 -20.36 -14.22
CA ARG A 152 11.31 -20.38 -12.88
C ARG A 152 12.25 -19.70 -11.89
N GLY A 153 11.71 -18.79 -11.09
CA GLY A 153 12.44 -17.98 -10.14
C GLY A 153 12.73 -16.56 -10.62
N THR A 154 12.71 -16.31 -11.94
CA THR A 154 12.96 -14.97 -12.52
C THR A 154 11.93 -13.95 -12.02
N ILE A 155 12.41 -12.79 -11.59
CA ILE A 155 11.58 -11.64 -11.22
C ILE A 155 11.36 -10.80 -12.46
N ILE A 156 10.11 -10.62 -12.86
CA ILE A 156 9.73 -9.79 -13.99
C ILE A 156 9.33 -8.41 -13.46
N GLN A 157 9.98 -7.40 -14.00
CA GLN A 157 9.68 -5.98 -13.76
C GLN A 157 8.90 -5.44 -14.94
N TYR A 158 7.71 -4.92 -14.71
CA TYR A 158 6.87 -4.40 -15.79
C TYR A 158 6.02 -3.22 -15.31
N ILE A 159 5.57 -2.43 -16.28
CA ILE A 159 4.56 -1.38 -16.09
C ILE A 159 3.34 -1.67 -16.95
N ILE A 160 2.20 -1.08 -16.60
CA ILE A 160 0.99 -1.13 -17.41
C ILE A 160 0.90 0.13 -18.29
N LYS A 161 0.97 -0.04 -19.60
CA LYS A 161 0.84 1.05 -20.58
C LYS A 161 -0.61 1.44 -20.84
N LYS A 162 -0.82 2.69 -21.24
CA LYS A 162 -2.11 3.15 -21.77
C LYS A 162 -2.43 2.41 -23.07
N GLY A 163 -3.66 1.92 -23.20
CA GLY A 163 -4.08 1.21 -24.41
C GLY A 163 -5.43 0.52 -24.26
N LYS A 164 -5.88 -0.11 -25.36
CA LYS A 164 -7.08 -0.97 -25.37
C LYS A 164 -6.68 -2.40 -25.00
N GLY A 165 -7.67 -3.23 -24.65
CA GLY A 165 -7.48 -4.63 -24.30
C GLY A 165 -7.32 -4.87 -22.81
N SER A 166 -6.99 -6.12 -22.45
CA SER A 166 -6.85 -6.55 -21.06
C SER A 166 -5.62 -5.91 -20.39
N ILE A 167 -5.59 -5.88 -19.06
CA ILE A 167 -4.41 -5.43 -18.30
C ILE A 167 -3.17 -6.23 -18.71
N SER A 168 -3.32 -7.54 -18.95
CA SER A 168 -2.21 -8.40 -19.37
C SER A 168 -1.61 -7.96 -20.70
N GLN A 169 -2.44 -7.67 -21.71
CA GLN A 169 -1.99 -7.21 -23.04
C GLN A 169 -1.27 -5.85 -23.00
N ARG A 170 -1.48 -5.10 -21.93
CA ARG A 170 -0.90 -3.77 -21.73
C ARG A 170 0.32 -3.79 -20.80
N ALA A 171 0.78 -4.97 -20.38
CA ALA A 171 2.03 -5.10 -19.65
C ALA A 171 3.22 -4.89 -20.59
N VAL A 172 4.19 -4.08 -20.16
CA VAL A 172 5.44 -3.84 -20.87
C VAL A 172 6.59 -4.02 -19.88
N PRO A 173 7.63 -4.81 -20.20
CA PRO A 173 8.83 -4.91 -19.37
C PRO A 173 9.42 -3.52 -19.10
N TYR A 174 9.88 -3.29 -17.87
CA TYR A 174 10.41 -1.99 -17.48
C TYR A 174 11.59 -1.54 -18.35
N GLU A 175 12.47 -2.48 -18.74
CA GLU A 175 13.61 -2.26 -19.64
C GLU A 175 13.20 -1.71 -21.02
N TYR A 176 11.97 -1.98 -21.46
CA TYR A 176 11.39 -1.52 -22.72
C TYR A 176 10.29 -0.47 -22.51
N SER A 177 10.28 0.19 -21.35
CA SER A 177 9.25 1.17 -21.00
C SER A 177 9.56 2.60 -21.42
N ASP A 178 10.74 2.87 -21.99
CA ASP A 178 11.10 4.22 -22.40
C ASP A 178 10.15 4.75 -23.49
N GLY A 179 9.77 6.02 -23.38
CA GLY A 179 8.75 6.65 -24.23
C GLY A 179 7.32 6.12 -24.08
N ILE A 180 7.06 5.12 -23.22
CA ILE A 180 5.73 4.54 -23.03
C ILE A 180 4.92 5.38 -22.04
N THR A 181 3.73 5.82 -22.48
CA THR A 181 2.74 6.42 -21.59
C THR A 181 2.08 5.34 -20.72
N TYR A 182 2.18 5.46 -19.41
CA TYR A 182 1.53 4.54 -18.47
C TYR A 182 0.00 4.74 -18.41
N ASP A 183 -0.72 3.70 -17.98
CA ASP A 183 -2.17 3.78 -17.78
C ASP A 183 -2.54 4.40 -16.43
N LYS A 184 -2.85 5.69 -16.47
CA LYS A 184 -3.28 6.49 -15.31
C LYS A 184 -4.46 5.84 -14.56
N ASP A 185 -5.46 5.33 -15.29
CA ASP A 185 -6.67 4.77 -14.68
C ASP A 185 -6.39 3.46 -13.98
N TYR A 186 -5.48 2.63 -14.54
CA TYR A 186 -5.03 1.42 -13.87
C TYR A 186 -4.32 1.74 -12.55
N TYR A 187 -3.34 2.65 -12.54
CA TYR A 187 -2.61 2.96 -11.30
C TYR A 187 -3.50 3.64 -10.25
N ILE A 188 -4.50 4.41 -10.66
CA ILE A 188 -5.46 4.99 -9.72
C ILE A 188 -6.39 3.91 -9.15
N ASN A 189 -7.09 3.16 -10.02
CA ASN A 189 -8.20 2.31 -9.61
C ASN A 189 -7.80 0.90 -9.17
N ASN A 190 -6.68 0.39 -9.67
CA ASN A 190 -6.20 -0.97 -9.37
C ASN A 190 -5.01 -0.98 -8.41
N GLN A 191 -4.33 0.16 -8.23
CA GLN A 191 -3.17 0.27 -7.34
C GLN A 191 -3.48 1.21 -6.15
N ILE A 192 -3.48 2.54 -6.35
CA ILE A 192 -3.60 3.50 -5.23
C ILE A 192 -4.87 3.29 -4.41
N ILE A 193 -6.05 3.32 -5.05
CA ILE A 193 -7.34 3.27 -4.33
C ILE A 193 -7.51 1.98 -3.50
N PRO A 194 -7.23 0.77 -4.03
CA PRO A 194 -7.32 -0.44 -3.21
C PRO A 194 -6.38 -0.47 -2.00
N ALA A 195 -5.19 0.16 -2.09
CA ALA A 195 -4.21 0.18 -1.02
C ALA A 195 -4.59 1.18 0.08
N VAL A 196 -4.98 2.39 -0.29
CA VAL A 196 -5.36 3.44 0.67
C VAL A 196 -6.80 3.27 1.16
N GLY A 197 -7.70 2.75 0.32
CA GLY A 197 -9.12 2.58 0.65
C GLY A 197 -9.36 1.71 1.86
N ARG A 198 -8.54 0.67 2.08
CA ARG A 198 -8.64 -0.16 3.28
C ARG A 198 -8.29 0.57 4.58
N ILE A 199 -7.50 1.63 4.47
CA ILE A 199 -7.13 2.48 5.60
C ILE A 199 -8.17 3.58 5.81
N MET A 200 -8.64 4.17 4.71
CA MET A 200 -9.55 5.31 4.75
C MET A 200 -11.03 4.93 4.95
N GLU A 201 -11.44 3.71 4.61
CA GLU A 201 -12.82 3.24 4.76
C GLU A 201 -13.29 3.22 6.22
N PRO A 202 -12.51 2.67 7.19
CA PRO A 202 -12.84 2.82 8.62
C PRO A 202 -12.87 4.27 9.12
N LEU A 203 -12.24 5.20 8.39
CA LEU A 203 -12.25 6.64 8.69
C LEU A 203 -13.41 7.38 8.00
N GLY A 204 -14.32 6.66 7.33
CA GLY A 204 -15.53 7.21 6.71
C GLY A 204 -15.39 7.59 5.24
N TYR A 205 -14.28 7.26 4.58
CA TYR A 205 -14.09 7.52 3.15
C TYR A 205 -14.38 6.27 2.31
N SER A 206 -15.44 6.33 1.51
CA SER A 206 -15.75 5.25 0.59
C SER A 206 -14.76 5.21 -0.58
N LYS A 207 -14.74 4.06 -1.27
CA LYS A 207 -14.02 3.93 -2.55
C LYS A 207 -14.42 5.03 -3.55
N LYS A 208 -15.70 5.41 -3.56
CA LYS A 208 -16.22 6.44 -4.46
C LYS A 208 -15.65 7.80 -4.10
N ASP A 209 -15.60 8.15 -2.82
CA ASP A 209 -15.02 9.42 -2.38
C ASP A 209 -13.57 9.54 -2.85
N LEU A 210 -12.77 8.48 -2.68
CA LEU A 210 -11.38 8.42 -3.14
C LEU A 210 -11.25 8.50 -4.67
N GLN A 211 -12.21 7.96 -5.42
CA GLN A 211 -12.25 8.10 -6.89
C GLN A 211 -12.56 9.53 -7.29
N ASP A 212 -13.52 10.17 -6.63
CA ASP A 212 -13.92 11.55 -6.89
C ASP A 212 -12.77 12.53 -6.61
N LEU A 213 -11.92 12.24 -5.61
CA LEU A 213 -10.66 12.96 -5.39
C LEU A 213 -9.72 12.96 -6.61
N SER A 214 -9.79 11.94 -7.45
CA SER A 214 -8.93 11.80 -8.64
C SER A 214 -9.45 12.56 -9.87
N VAL A 215 -10.72 12.98 -9.87
CA VAL A 215 -11.37 13.63 -11.01
C VAL A 215 -11.14 15.15 -11.00
N GLY A 216 -10.66 15.69 -9.87
CA GLY A 216 -10.59 17.14 -9.64
C GLY A 216 -11.97 17.69 -9.30
N GLU A 217 -12.01 18.83 -8.60
CA GLU A 217 -13.25 19.58 -8.40
C GLU A 217 -13.94 19.72 -9.75
N LYS A 218 -15.16 19.19 -9.89
CA LYS A 218 -16.05 19.65 -10.96
C LYS A 218 -16.06 21.16 -10.82
N GLN A 219 -15.53 21.85 -11.82
CA GLN A 219 -15.77 23.26 -12.02
C GLN A 219 -17.29 23.38 -11.96
N GLN A 220 -17.84 23.90 -10.85
CA GLN A 220 -19.26 24.18 -10.78
C GLN A 220 -19.51 25.14 -11.93
N SER A 221 -20.29 24.71 -12.91
CA SER A 221 -20.73 25.63 -13.95
C SER A 221 -21.50 26.74 -13.25
N LEU A 222 -21.28 27.97 -13.71
CA LEU A 222 -21.95 29.18 -13.22
C LEU A 222 -23.49 29.10 -13.30
N ASP A 223 -24.03 28.06 -13.93
CA ASP A 223 -25.47 27.75 -14.00
C ASP A 223 -26.07 27.31 -12.65
N ALA A 224 -25.26 27.11 -11.61
CA ALA A 224 -25.77 26.84 -10.25
C ALA A 224 -26.16 28.11 -9.48
N PHE A 225 -25.98 29.31 -10.07
CA PHE A 225 -26.26 30.61 -9.45
C PHE A 225 -27.27 31.49 -10.21
N PHE A 226 -27.91 30.96 -11.26
CA PHE A 226 -28.97 31.66 -12.01
C PHE A 226 -30.29 30.90 -11.97
#